data_AF-A0A3Q4I813-F1
#
_entry.id   AF-A0A3Q4I813-F1
#
_cell.length_a   1.000
_cell.length_b   1.000
_cell.length_c   1.000
_cell.angle_alpha   90.00
_cell.angle_beta   90.00
_cell.angle_gamma   90.00
#
_symmetry.space_group_name_H-M   'P 1'
#
loop_
_entity.id
_entity.type
_entity.pdbx_description
1 polymer ?
#
loop_
_entity_poly.entity_id
_entity_poly.type
_entity_poly.pdbx_seq_one_letter_code
_entity_poly.pdbx_strand_id
1 'polypeptide(L)'
;MNFKIRRAAKEDCKDISRMIMDLAIYEKMPDQVKISRTIFLFAQIGKKKQCARLQLSALEWNTPSRDFYAAKGAQDLTVTEGWHAIRFDGQSLDNLANEAPKD
;
A
#
# COMPACT_ATOMS: atom_id res chain seq x y z
N MET A 1 -6.49 -3.88 40.07
CA MET A 1 -5.98 -3.13 38.90
C MET A 1 -6.49 -1.71 38.97
N ASN A 2 -5.60 -0.72 38.84
CA ASN A 2 -5.94 0.70 38.93
C ASN A 2 -6.02 1.26 37.50
N PHE A 3 -7.23 1.31 36.94
CA PHE A 3 -7.44 1.79 35.58
C PHE A 3 -7.72 3.28 35.59
N LYS A 4 -6.92 4.05 34.86
CA LYS A 4 -7.11 5.50 34.71
C LYS A 4 -7.63 5.79 33.30
N ILE A 5 -8.93 6.04 33.20
CA ILE A 5 -9.56 6.43 31.94
C ILE A 5 -9.17 7.89 31.63
N ARG A 6 -8.74 8.13 30.39
CA ARG A 6 -8.40 9.47 29.87
C ARG A 6 -8.95 9.65 28.46
N ARG A 7 -8.97 10.89 27.97
CA ARG A 7 -9.27 11.16 26.55
C ARG A 7 -8.24 10.47 25.66
N ALA A 8 -8.70 9.97 24.52
CA ALA A 8 -7.86 9.40 23.50
C ALA A 8 -7.01 10.47 22.81
N ALA A 9 -5.78 10.11 22.49
CA ALA A 9 -4.81 10.90 21.74
C ALA A 9 -4.50 10.18 20.41
N LYS A 10 -3.82 10.88 19.48
CA LYS A 10 -3.54 10.35 18.13
C LYS A 10 -2.66 9.09 18.18
N GLU A 11 -1.81 9.02 19.19
CA GLU A 11 -0.86 7.93 19.42
C GLU A 11 -1.60 6.62 19.75
N ASP A 12 -2.77 6.72 20.41
CA ASP A 12 -3.62 5.58 20.77
C ASP A 12 -4.23 4.88 19.53
N CYS A 13 -4.25 5.55 18.37
CA CYS A 13 -4.78 4.97 17.13
C CYS A 13 -4.01 3.70 16.71
N LYS A 14 -2.72 3.58 17.08
CA LYS A 14 -1.92 2.38 16.79
C LYS A 14 -2.43 1.17 17.56
N ASP A 15 -2.66 1.34 18.86
CA ASP A 15 -3.16 0.28 19.73
C ASP A 15 -4.60 -0.10 19.40
N ILE A 16 -5.45 0.89 19.10
CA ILE A 16 -6.83 0.65 18.64
C ILE A 16 -6.83 -0.15 17.33
N SER A 17 -5.97 0.22 16.39
CA SER A 17 -5.86 -0.49 15.10
C SER A 17 -5.35 -1.93 15.28
N ARG A 18 -4.41 -2.14 16.20
CA ARG A 18 -3.91 -3.48 16.55
C ARG A 18 -5.02 -4.32 17.18
N MET A 19 -5.76 -3.78 18.15
CA MET A 19 -6.87 -4.48 18.81
C MET A 19 -7.97 -4.88 17.82
N ILE A 20 -8.32 -4.00 16.88
CA ILE A 20 -9.29 -4.30 15.81
C ILE A 20 -8.79 -5.44 14.92
N MET A 21 -7.49 -5.44 14.57
CA MET A 21 -6.88 -6.48 13.75
C MET A 21 -6.81 -7.82 14.48
N ASP A 22 -6.39 -7.82 15.75
CA ASP A 22 -6.29 -9.01 16.60
C ASP A 22 -7.67 -9.67 16.77
N LEU A 23 -8.73 -8.87 16.94
CA LEU A 23 -10.11 -9.35 16.99
C LEU A 23 -10.54 -9.98 15.66
N ALA A 24 -10.22 -9.35 14.54
CA ALA A 24 -10.57 -9.90 13.23
C ALA A 24 -9.82 -11.21 12.91
N ILE A 25 -8.58 -11.36 13.39
CA ILE A 25 -7.83 -12.63 13.30
C ILE A 25 -8.51 -13.70 14.14
N TYR A 26 -8.91 -13.38 15.37
CA TYR A 26 -9.62 -14.33 16.25
C TYR A 26 -10.94 -14.82 15.63
N GLU A 27 -11.71 -13.91 15.02
CA GLU A 27 -12.97 -14.21 14.33
C GLU A 27 -12.77 -14.84 12.93
N LYS A 28 -11.52 -15.11 12.53
CA LYS A 28 -11.14 -15.69 11.22
C LYS A 28 -11.58 -14.85 10.02
N MET A 29 -11.64 -13.52 10.18
CA MET A 29 -12.03 -12.56 9.14
C MET A 29 -11.01 -11.42 8.96
N PRO A 30 -9.69 -11.69 8.87
CA PRO A 30 -8.67 -10.63 8.80
C PRO A 30 -8.83 -9.73 7.56
N ASP A 31 -9.29 -10.28 6.43
CA ASP A 31 -9.42 -9.55 5.16
C ASP A 31 -10.56 -8.51 5.14
N GLN A 32 -11.44 -8.53 6.14
CA GLN A 32 -12.52 -7.56 6.30
C GLN A 32 -12.02 -6.24 6.94
N VAL A 33 -10.79 -6.21 7.46
CA VAL A 33 -10.23 -5.02 8.10
C VAL A 33 -9.42 -4.20 7.10
N LYS A 34 -10.06 -3.19 6.49
CA LYS A 34 -9.38 -2.23 5.59
C LYS A 34 -8.77 -1.07 6.38
N ILE A 35 -7.49 -1.16 6.78
CA ILE A 35 -6.80 -0.03 7.45
C ILE A 35 -6.28 0.96 6.39
N SER A 36 -7.18 1.85 5.97
CA SER A 36 -7.02 2.85 4.91
C SER A 36 -6.06 4.02 5.23
N ARG A 37 -5.55 4.16 6.47
CA ARG A 37 -4.82 5.37 6.91
C ARG A 37 -3.48 5.61 6.20
N THR A 38 -2.84 4.56 5.72
CA THR A 38 -1.46 4.62 5.24
C THR A 38 -1.33 5.39 3.92
N ILE A 39 -2.25 5.18 2.96
CA ILE A 39 -2.21 5.87 1.67
C ILE A 39 -2.44 7.39 1.82
N PHE A 40 -3.33 7.80 2.72
CA PHE A 40 -3.57 9.21 3.01
C PHE A 40 -2.37 9.90 3.66
N LEU A 41 -1.64 9.19 4.53
CA LEU A 41 -0.41 9.72 5.12
C LEU A 41 0.68 9.88 4.06
N PHE A 42 0.86 8.90 3.17
CA PHE A 42 1.82 9.01 2.07
C PHE A 42 1.49 10.16 1.12
N ALA A 43 0.21 10.35 0.77
CA ALA A 43 -0.22 11.49 -0.03
C ALA A 43 0.12 12.83 0.65
N GLN A 44 -0.14 12.97 1.96
CA GLN A 44 0.21 14.17 2.72
C GLN A 44 1.72 14.45 2.73
N ILE A 45 2.53 13.42 2.99
CA ILE A 45 4.00 13.54 3.00
C ILE A 45 4.50 13.92 1.59
N GLY A 46 3.98 13.27 0.55
CA GLY A 46 4.34 13.55 -0.84
C GLY A 46 4.05 15.00 -1.22
N LYS A 47 2.86 15.52 -0.86
CA LYS A 47 2.53 16.94 -1.11
C LYS A 47 3.46 17.90 -0.35
N LYS A 48 3.80 17.62 0.91
CA LYS A 48 4.77 18.43 1.68
C LYS A 48 6.16 18.44 1.04
N LYS A 49 6.56 17.32 0.42
CA LYS A 49 7.83 17.18 -0.31
C LYS A 49 7.75 17.58 -1.78
N GLN A 50 6.66 18.20 -2.21
CA GLN A 50 6.43 18.61 -3.60
C GLN A 50 6.56 17.46 -4.62
N CYS A 51 6.24 16.23 -4.22
CA CYS A 51 6.15 15.12 -5.16
C CYS A 51 5.03 15.37 -6.17
N ALA A 52 5.31 15.10 -7.46
CA ALA A 52 4.36 15.31 -8.54
C ALA A 52 3.20 14.29 -8.53
N ARG A 53 3.46 13.06 -8.05
CA ARG A 53 2.50 11.95 -8.08
C ARG A 53 2.79 10.90 -7.01
N LEU A 54 1.78 10.08 -6.72
CA LEU A 54 1.88 8.83 -5.99
C LEU A 54 1.53 7.70 -6.95
N GLN A 55 2.42 6.72 -7.10
CA GLN A 55 2.23 5.58 -7.99
C GLN A 55 2.37 4.29 -7.20
N LEU A 56 1.50 3.32 -7.48
CA LEU A 56 1.46 2.01 -6.84
C LEU A 56 1.04 0.95 -7.85
N SER A 57 1.39 -0.31 -7.58
CA SER A 57 0.89 -1.46 -8.32
C SER A 57 -0.18 -2.16 -7.48
N ALA A 58 -1.30 -2.51 -8.09
CA ALA A 58 -2.32 -3.36 -7.51
C ALA A 58 -2.36 -4.68 -8.30
N LEU A 59 -2.58 -5.80 -7.61
CA LEU A 59 -2.80 -7.09 -8.27
C LEU A 59 -4.18 -7.09 -8.94
N GLU A 60 -4.29 -7.74 -10.09
CA GLU A 60 -5.48 -7.74 -10.92
C GLU A 60 -6.74 -8.17 -10.15
N TRP A 61 -6.63 -9.24 -9.36
CA TRP A 61 -7.71 -9.82 -8.56
C TRP A 61 -8.16 -8.92 -7.40
N ASN A 62 -7.40 -7.88 -7.04
CA ASN A 62 -7.69 -7.00 -5.91
C ASN A 62 -8.64 -5.85 -6.31
N THR A 63 -9.78 -6.21 -6.91
CA THR A 63 -10.88 -5.30 -7.26
C THR A 63 -11.27 -4.40 -6.08
N PRO A 64 -11.40 -4.90 -4.81
CA PRO A 64 -11.78 -4.04 -3.70
C PRO A 64 -10.81 -2.89 -3.41
N SER A 65 -9.53 -3.03 -3.73
CA SER A 65 -8.53 -1.95 -3.57
C SER A 65 -8.47 -1.06 -4.81
N ARG A 66 -8.57 -1.65 -6.01
CA ARG A 66 -8.63 -0.90 -7.29
C ARG A 66 -9.81 0.06 -7.30
N ASP A 67 -11.01 -0.40 -6.94
CA ASP A 67 -12.21 0.44 -6.84
C ASP A 67 -12.05 1.53 -5.78
N PHE A 68 -11.44 1.19 -4.65
CA PHE A 68 -11.16 2.16 -3.59
C PHE A 68 -10.24 3.29 -4.09
N TYR A 69 -9.16 2.98 -4.83
CA TYR A 69 -8.26 3.99 -5.38
C TYR A 69 -8.92 4.80 -6.49
N ALA A 70 -9.68 4.16 -7.37
CA ALA A 70 -10.44 4.82 -8.43
C ALA A 70 -11.45 5.84 -7.85
N ALA A 71 -12.15 5.48 -6.77
CA ALA A 71 -13.04 6.39 -6.04
C ALA A 71 -12.32 7.58 -5.38
N LYS A 72 -10.98 7.55 -5.28
CA LYS A 72 -10.13 8.67 -4.83
C LYS A 72 -9.43 9.41 -5.99
N GLY A 73 -9.78 9.09 -7.24
CA GLY A 73 -9.26 9.75 -8.44
C GLY A 73 -7.97 9.12 -8.99
N ALA A 74 -7.56 7.94 -8.53
CA ALA A 74 -6.46 7.21 -9.16
C ALA A 74 -6.89 6.64 -10.53
N GLN A 75 -5.94 6.57 -11.47
CA GLN A 75 -6.13 5.95 -12.78
C GLN A 75 -5.39 4.62 -12.85
N ASP A 76 -6.02 3.60 -13.43
CA ASP A 76 -5.40 2.30 -13.70
C ASP A 76 -4.60 2.38 -15.01
N LEU A 77 -3.29 2.61 -14.89
CA LEU A 77 -2.40 2.80 -16.05
C LEU A 77 -2.30 1.56 -16.94
N THR A 78 -2.50 0.36 -16.40
CA THR A 78 -2.54 -0.85 -17.21
C THR A 78 -3.72 -0.81 -18.17
N VAL A 79 -4.88 -0.31 -17.72
CA VAL A 79 -6.08 -0.19 -18.54
C VAL A 79 -6.02 1.03 -19.47
N THR A 80 -5.56 2.19 -18.99
CA THR A 80 -5.61 3.42 -19.76
C THR A 80 -4.48 3.55 -20.78
N GLU A 81 -3.32 2.97 -20.50
CA GLU A 81 -2.10 3.16 -21.28
C GLU A 81 -1.41 1.84 -21.68
N GLY A 82 -1.89 0.68 -21.21
CA GLY A 82 -1.36 -0.62 -21.61
C GLY A 82 0.01 -0.96 -20.99
N TRP A 83 0.33 -0.40 -19.81
CA TRP A 83 1.62 -0.66 -19.17
C TRP A 83 1.77 -2.13 -18.70
N HIS A 84 2.94 -2.70 -18.98
CA HIS A 84 3.38 -3.97 -18.42
C HIS A 84 4.53 -3.75 -17.42
N ALA A 85 4.41 -4.31 -16.22
CA ALA A 85 5.48 -4.32 -15.23
C ALA A 85 6.46 -5.46 -15.52
N ILE A 86 7.67 -5.13 -15.98
CA ILE A 86 8.74 -6.10 -16.31
C ILE A 86 9.82 -6.02 -15.23
N ARG A 87 10.35 -7.17 -14.82
CA ARG A 87 11.45 -7.27 -13.84
C ARG A 87 12.49 -8.25 -14.32
N PHE A 88 13.76 -7.86 -14.23
CA PHE A 88 14.89 -8.77 -14.22
C PHE A 88 15.40 -8.89 -12.79
N ASP A 89 15.49 -10.11 -12.27
CA ASP A 89 16.05 -10.41 -10.96
C ASP A 89 16.94 -11.65 -11.00
N GLY A 90 17.82 -11.75 -9.99
CA GLY A 90 18.79 -12.83 -9.82
C GLY A 90 19.57 -13.12 -11.10
N GLN A 91 19.61 -14.40 -11.48
CA GLN A 91 20.36 -14.88 -12.63
C GLN A 91 19.96 -14.20 -13.94
N SER A 92 18.68 -13.80 -14.09
CA SER A 92 18.22 -13.14 -15.32
C SER A 92 18.87 -11.75 -15.47
N LEU A 93 19.10 -11.05 -14.36
CA LEU A 93 19.82 -9.77 -14.36
C LEU A 93 21.31 -9.96 -14.62
N ASP A 94 21.92 -10.97 -13.98
CA ASP A 94 23.34 -11.29 -14.19
C ASP A 94 23.63 -11.67 -15.66
N ASN A 95 22.74 -12.46 -16.27
CA ASN A 95 22.84 -12.83 -17.69
C ASN A 95 22.76 -11.60 -18.58
N LEU A 96 21.77 -10.72 -18.35
CA LEU A 96 21.60 -9.49 -19.12
C LEU A 96 22.83 -8.57 -19.02
N ALA A 97 23.46 -8.49 -17.85
CA ALA A 97 24.68 -7.71 -17.65
C ALA A 97 25.88 -8.30 -18.42
N ASN A 98 25.99 -9.63 -18.49
CA ASN A 98 27.09 -10.31 -19.20
C ASN A 98 26.97 -10.24 -20.73
N GLU A 99 25.78 -9.92 -21.26
CA GLU A 99 25.55 -9.69 -22.69
C GLU A 99 25.97 -8.29 -23.15
N ALA A 100 26.33 -7.38 -22.23
CA ALA A 100 26.82 -6.06 -22.58
C ALA A 100 28.10 -6.16 -23.45
N PRO A 101 28.24 -5.37 -24.53
CA PRO A 101 29.45 -5.34 -25.33
C PRO A 101 30.68 -5.06 -24.47
N LYS A 102 31.78 -5.77 -24.72
CA LYS A 102 33.06 -5.47 -24.09
C LYS A 102 33.75 -4.39 -24.92
N ASP A 103 34.10 -3.29 -24.26
CA ASP A 103 34.98 -2.26 -24.82
C ASP A 103 36.36 -2.84 -25.19
#